data_AF-A0A968U7W5-F1
#
_entry.id   AF-A0A968U7W5-F1
#
_cell.length_a   1.000
_cell.length_b   1.000
_cell.length_c   1.000
_cell.angle_alpha   90.00
_cell.angle_beta   90.00
_cell.angle_gamma   90.00
#
_symmetry.space_group_name_H-M   'P 1'
#
loop_
_entity.id
_entity.type
_entity.pdbx_description
1 polymer ?
#
loop_
_entity_poly.entity_id
_entity_poly.type
_entity_poly.pdbx_seq_one_letter_code
_entity_poly.pdbx_strand_id
1 'polypeptide(L)'
;MLSEKFFSKGHRLPTTVECRGEWALWQRQIPDGRTEYIKFPTSQVAQISLLRTQVRGGAFQGILGTVWQVYLTLADRSEWLLDETWDTAVAFGKANQLSDYFAVPAVVLASEGDGKYAAEPLDLPNVIQNAQVCSTIRCQKSGQQWHIYSQWQAVSTWQLGGQILSRFGFLLFAVIVANLMIHFGGLLHFCGSVWFNRPAIGLGEGLNLSLRWQVILELAVALSIMVYKGAQISREEHLYITPDRLTFFLDTQQIDQVETAAIDSVLFLTQPWPSLLILAQDQAIEIRELQNLSEFRAMVLQLNEALTAVGTDASLTKLGTME
;
A
#
# COMPACT_ATOMS: atom_id res chain seq x y z
N MET A 1 -31.11 -2.50 -11.00
CA MET A 1 -31.12 -1.13 -10.45
C MET A 1 -30.07 -1.12 -9.35
N LEU A 2 -28.93 -0.47 -9.59
CA LEU A 2 -27.82 -0.42 -8.63
C LEU A 2 -27.68 1.05 -8.22
N SER A 3 -27.96 1.38 -6.96
CA SER A 3 -27.98 2.75 -6.44
C SER A 3 -26.95 2.91 -5.33
N GLU A 4 -25.83 3.58 -5.62
CA GLU A 4 -24.71 3.73 -4.67
C GLU A 4 -24.06 5.12 -4.74
N LYS A 5 -23.35 5.53 -3.68
CA LYS A 5 -23.18 6.94 -3.25
C LYS A 5 -21.70 7.39 -3.20
N PHE A 6 -21.26 8.42 -3.96
CA PHE A 6 -19.89 9.00 -4.02
C PHE A 6 -19.57 10.02 -2.93
N PHE A 7 -18.35 10.05 -2.37
CA PHE A 7 -17.86 11.23 -1.65
C PHE A 7 -17.30 12.30 -2.61
N SER A 8 -18.11 13.30 -2.90
CA SER A 8 -17.65 14.60 -3.40
C SER A 8 -17.81 15.63 -2.28
N LYS A 9 -16.70 16.19 -1.77
CA LYS A 9 -16.70 17.24 -0.73
C LYS A 9 -17.47 16.88 0.56
N GLY A 10 -17.37 15.64 1.04
CA GLY A 10 -18.08 15.22 2.26
C GLY A 10 -19.58 14.90 2.06
N HIS A 11 -20.08 14.97 0.83
CA HIS A 11 -21.45 14.59 0.48
C HIS A 11 -21.46 13.31 -0.35
N ARG A 12 -22.28 12.35 0.08
CA ARG A 12 -22.58 11.07 -0.59
C ARG A 12 -23.57 11.28 -1.75
N LEU A 13 -23.11 11.46 -2.98
CA LEU A 13 -23.96 11.65 -4.16
C LEU A 13 -24.34 10.30 -4.77
N PRO A 14 -25.60 9.90 -4.88
CA PRO A 14 -25.95 8.65 -5.56
C PRO A 14 -25.68 8.72 -7.07
N THR A 15 -25.08 7.67 -7.60
CA THR A 15 -25.00 7.34 -9.02
C THR A 15 -25.59 5.97 -9.22
N THR A 16 -26.36 5.83 -10.28
CA THR A 16 -26.94 4.56 -10.69
C THR A 16 -26.61 4.33 -12.14
N VAL A 17 -26.27 3.09 -12.48
CA VAL A 17 -26.29 2.63 -13.86
C VAL A 17 -27.52 1.74 -14.02
N GLU A 18 -28.47 2.20 -14.84
CA GLU A 18 -29.57 1.39 -15.31
C GLU A 18 -29.25 0.88 -16.70
N CYS A 19 -29.03 -0.43 -16.80
CA CYS A 19 -28.83 -1.05 -18.09
C CYS A 19 -30.15 -1.56 -18.67
N ARG A 20 -30.39 -1.28 -19.95
CA ARG A 20 -31.60 -1.67 -20.70
C ARG A 20 -31.20 -2.20 -22.07
N GLY A 21 -30.79 -3.47 -22.12
CA GLY A 21 -30.40 -4.13 -23.37
C GLY A 21 -29.20 -3.43 -24.01
N GLU A 22 -29.43 -2.83 -25.18
CA GLU A 22 -28.41 -2.16 -26.00
C GLU A 22 -27.95 -0.79 -25.47
N TRP A 23 -28.60 -0.25 -24.44
CA TRP A 23 -28.29 1.06 -23.88
C TRP A 23 -28.11 1.01 -22.38
N ALA A 24 -27.20 1.81 -21.85
CA ALA A 24 -27.06 2.09 -20.44
C ALA A 24 -27.40 3.56 -20.16
N LEU A 25 -28.10 3.79 -19.05
CA LEU A 25 -28.41 5.09 -18.52
C LEU A 25 -27.63 5.28 -17.22
N TRP A 26 -26.65 6.16 -17.26
CA TRP A 26 -25.96 6.65 -16.08
C TRP A 26 -26.74 7.83 -15.52
N GLN A 27 -27.03 7.77 -14.22
CA GLN A 27 -27.67 8.85 -13.50
C GLN A 27 -26.75 9.25 -12.36
N ARG A 28 -26.44 10.54 -12.22
CA ARG A 28 -25.63 11.07 -11.12
C ARG A 28 -26.34 12.23 -10.47
N GLN A 29 -26.48 12.21 -9.15
CA GLN A 29 -26.94 13.38 -8.42
C GLN A 29 -25.79 14.39 -8.23
N ILE A 30 -26.05 15.66 -8.51
CA ILE A 30 -25.11 16.77 -8.34
C ILE A 30 -25.39 17.42 -6.96
N PRO A 31 -24.42 18.11 -6.32
CA PRO A 31 -24.61 18.75 -5.02
C PRO A 31 -25.77 19.75 -4.93
N ASP A 32 -26.27 20.28 -6.05
CA ASP A 32 -27.42 21.19 -6.09
C ASP A 32 -28.78 20.46 -6.05
N GLY A 33 -28.76 19.13 -5.94
CA GLY A 33 -29.94 18.26 -5.91
C GLY A 33 -30.46 17.86 -7.29
N ARG A 34 -29.87 18.35 -8.39
CA ARG A 34 -30.23 17.94 -9.75
C ARG A 34 -29.65 16.57 -10.07
N THR A 35 -30.31 15.83 -10.95
CA THR A 35 -29.80 14.57 -11.49
C THR A 35 -29.36 14.78 -12.93
N GLU A 36 -28.10 14.52 -13.19
CA GLU A 36 -27.52 14.38 -14.53
C GLU A 36 -27.85 12.99 -15.06
N TYR A 37 -28.33 12.94 -16.30
CA TYR A 37 -28.65 11.71 -17.00
C TYR A 37 -27.83 11.66 -18.27
N ILE A 38 -27.10 10.57 -18.46
CA ILE A 38 -26.39 10.36 -19.71
C ILE A 38 -26.65 8.94 -20.19
N LYS A 39 -27.09 8.86 -21.44
CA LYS A 39 -27.42 7.62 -22.13
C LYS A 39 -26.32 7.32 -23.13
N PHE A 40 -25.78 6.11 -23.07
CA PHE A 40 -24.79 5.62 -24.02
C PHE A 40 -25.12 4.18 -24.46
N PRO A 41 -24.73 3.78 -25.69
CA PRO A 41 -24.81 2.39 -26.11
C PRO A 41 -23.91 1.51 -25.24
N THR A 42 -24.36 0.31 -24.89
CA THR A 42 -23.53 -0.64 -24.12
C THR A 42 -22.24 -1.02 -24.86
N SER A 43 -22.28 -1.04 -26.20
CA SER A 43 -21.12 -1.29 -27.06
C SER A 43 -20.05 -0.20 -27.03
N GLN A 44 -20.34 0.99 -26.48
CA GLN A 44 -19.32 2.03 -26.29
C GLN A 44 -18.48 1.80 -25.04
N VAL A 45 -18.88 0.90 -24.14
CA VAL A 45 -18.06 0.58 -22.98
C VAL A 45 -16.85 -0.20 -23.44
N ALA A 46 -15.65 0.31 -23.15
CA ALA A 46 -14.40 -0.33 -23.52
C ALA A 46 -13.84 -1.17 -22.35
N GLN A 47 -13.99 -0.68 -21.12
CA GLN A 47 -13.35 -1.26 -19.95
C GLN A 47 -14.04 -0.83 -18.66
N ILE A 48 -14.02 -1.71 -17.65
CA ILE A 48 -14.31 -1.35 -16.26
C ILE A 48 -12.97 -1.23 -15.53
N SER A 49 -12.76 -0.12 -14.83
CA SER A 49 -11.50 0.16 -14.15
C SER A 49 -11.72 0.31 -12.66
N LEU A 50 -10.95 -0.39 -11.84
CA LEU A 50 -10.89 -0.15 -10.40
C LEU A 50 -9.65 0.67 -10.09
N LEU A 51 -9.80 1.74 -9.32
CA LEU A 51 -8.69 2.53 -8.84
C LEU A 51 -8.78 2.66 -7.33
N ARG A 52 -7.64 2.44 -6.67
CA ARG A 52 -7.52 2.76 -5.26
C ARG A 52 -6.97 4.17 -5.10
N THR A 53 -7.68 5.02 -4.37
CA THR A 53 -7.28 6.42 -4.22
C THR A 53 -7.47 6.97 -2.82
N GLN A 54 -6.73 8.02 -2.50
CA GLN A 54 -6.92 8.79 -1.28
C GLN A 54 -7.97 9.88 -1.51
N VAL A 55 -9.09 9.79 -0.80
CA VAL A 55 -10.08 10.86 -0.79
C VAL A 55 -9.56 11.99 0.09
N ARG A 56 -9.54 13.20 -0.47
CA ARG A 56 -9.12 14.41 0.25
C ARG A 56 -10.30 15.34 0.45
N GLY A 57 -10.31 16.06 1.56
CA GLY A 57 -11.37 17.00 1.87
C GLY A 57 -11.00 18.08 2.87
N GLY A 58 -11.93 19.00 3.07
CA GLY A 58 -11.75 20.19 3.90
C GLY A 58 -10.88 21.27 3.25
N ALA A 59 -10.77 22.41 3.93
CA ALA A 59 -10.00 23.56 3.46
C ALA A 59 -8.50 23.28 3.31
N PHE A 60 -7.99 22.27 4.03
CA PHE A 60 -6.58 21.91 4.06
C PHE A 60 -6.23 20.69 3.19
N GLN A 61 -7.18 20.17 2.40
CA GLN A 61 -6.97 18.98 1.54
C GLN A 61 -6.44 17.78 2.33
N GLY A 62 -6.90 17.59 3.55
CA GLY A 62 -6.50 16.48 4.41
C GLY A 62 -6.99 15.15 3.84
N ILE A 63 -6.20 14.09 4.02
CA ILE A 63 -6.60 12.73 3.62
C ILE A 63 -7.72 12.28 4.56
N LEU A 64 -8.93 12.12 4.02
CA LEU A 64 -10.09 11.59 4.74
C LEU A 64 -10.05 10.06 4.85
N GLY A 65 -9.43 9.42 3.87
CA GLY A 65 -9.09 8.01 3.88
C GLY A 65 -8.89 7.46 2.48
N THR A 66 -8.96 6.15 2.33
CA THR A 66 -8.67 5.47 1.07
C THR A 66 -9.81 4.55 0.69
N VAL A 67 -10.24 4.73 -0.55
CA VAL A 67 -11.41 4.09 -1.13
C VAL A 67 -11.03 3.43 -2.44
N TRP A 68 -11.81 2.42 -2.79
CA TRP A 68 -11.90 1.89 -4.12
C TRP A 68 -12.91 2.70 -4.92
N GLN A 69 -12.53 3.07 -6.13
CA GLN A 69 -13.39 3.74 -7.11
C GLN A 69 -13.54 2.83 -8.31
N VAL A 70 -14.78 2.59 -8.71
CA VAL A 70 -15.11 1.83 -9.91
C VAL A 70 -15.47 2.83 -11.00
N TYR A 71 -14.71 2.79 -12.08
CA TYR A 71 -14.86 3.63 -13.26
C TYR A 71 -15.35 2.80 -14.44
N LEU A 72 -16.08 3.47 -15.31
CA LEU A 72 -16.41 2.99 -16.64
C LEU A 72 -15.69 3.85 -17.66
N THR A 73 -14.92 3.20 -18.52
CA THR A 73 -14.17 3.86 -19.59
C THR A 73 -14.88 3.58 -20.91
N LEU A 74 -15.31 4.64 -21.59
CA LEU A 74 -15.93 4.55 -22.90
C LEU A 74 -14.89 4.51 -24.02
N ALA A 75 -15.30 4.12 -25.23
CA ALA A 75 -14.44 4.04 -26.41
C ALA A 75 -13.81 5.39 -26.82
N ASP A 76 -14.44 6.51 -26.43
CA ASP A 76 -13.89 7.86 -26.59
C ASP A 76 -12.88 8.24 -25.49
N ARG A 77 -12.55 7.31 -24.60
CA ARG A 77 -11.69 7.46 -23.41
C ARG A 77 -12.24 8.36 -22.33
N SER A 78 -13.52 8.70 -22.37
CA SER A 78 -14.16 9.37 -21.24
C SER A 78 -14.28 8.38 -20.07
N GLU A 79 -13.96 8.86 -18.87
CA GLU A 79 -13.94 8.07 -17.63
C GLU A 79 -15.07 8.52 -16.70
N TRP A 80 -15.83 7.54 -16.22
CA TRP A 80 -17.09 7.77 -15.52
C TRP A 80 -17.07 7.05 -14.19
N LEU A 81 -17.04 7.81 -13.11
CA LEU A 81 -17.07 7.25 -11.76
C LEU A 81 -18.47 6.66 -11.48
N LEU A 82 -18.52 5.36 -11.21
CA LEU A 82 -19.75 4.56 -11.05
C LEU A 82 -20.01 4.10 -9.63
N ASP A 83 -18.96 3.84 -8.85
CA ASP A 83 -19.08 3.54 -7.43
C ASP A 83 -17.82 3.97 -6.67
N GLU A 84 -17.99 4.19 -5.36
CA GLU A 84 -16.90 4.48 -4.44
C GLU A 84 -17.16 3.83 -3.07
N THR A 85 -16.28 2.93 -2.67
CA THR A 85 -16.46 2.14 -1.44
C THR A 85 -15.14 1.93 -0.70
N TRP A 86 -15.24 1.68 0.60
CA TRP A 86 -14.09 1.33 1.45
C TRP A 86 -13.81 -0.18 1.42
N ASP A 87 -14.81 -0.96 1.03
CA ASP A 87 -14.79 -2.41 1.08
C ASP A 87 -14.30 -2.97 -0.25
N THR A 88 -13.19 -3.70 -0.21
CA THR A 88 -12.60 -4.34 -1.38
C THR A 88 -13.54 -5.36 -2.00
N ALA A 89 -14.18 -6.23 -1.22
CA ALA A 89 -15.06 -7.27 -1.76
C ALA A 89 -16.26 -6.65 -2.50
N VAL A 90 -16.83 -5.56 -1.95
CA VAL A 90 -17.91 -4.81 -2.61
C VAL A 90 -17.44 -4.19 -3.93
N ALA A 91 -16.27 -3.54 -3.95
CA ALA A 91 -15.74 -2.91 -5.16
C ALA A 91 -15.52 -3.92 -6.29
N PHE A 92 -14.89 -5.05 -5.98
CA PHE A 92 -14.61 -6.12 -6.94
C PHE A 92 -15.89 -6.85 -7.38
N GLY A 93 -16.81 -7.11 -6.45
CA GLY A 93 -18.13 -7.66 -6.78
C GLY A 93 -18.90 -6.76 -7.75
N LYS A 94 -18.87 -5.44 -7.53
CA LYS A 94 -19.50 -4.47 -8.42
C LYS A 94 -18.82 -4.42 -9.79
N ALA A 95 -17.49 -4.41 -9.83
CA ALA A 95 -16.74 -4.41 -11.07
C ALA A 95 -16.99 -5.69 -11.90
N ASN A 96 -17.08 -6.85 -11.24
CA ASN A 96 -17.43 -8.12 -11.90
C ASN A 96 -18.83 -8.09 -12.49
N GLN A 97 -19.83 -7.64 -11.74
CA GLN A 97 -21.19 -7.51 -12.24
C GLN A 97 -21.26 -6.63 -13.50
N LEU A 98 -20.52 -5.53 -13.52
CA LEU A 98 -20.46 -4.62 -14.66
C LEU A 98 -19.67 -5.24 -15.83
N SER A 99 -18.52 -5.86 -15.54
CA SER A 99 -17.68 -6.58 -16.51
C SER A 99 -18.49 -7.66 -17.24
N ASP A 100 -19.22 -8.49 -16.50
CA ASP A 100 -20.06 -9.56 -17.04
C ASP A 100 -21.22 -8.99 -17.86
N TYR A 101 -21.85 -7.91 -17.38
CA TYR A 101 -22.97 -7.28 -18.09
C TYR A 101 -22.55 -6.67 -19.43
N PHE A 102 -21.43 -5.93 -19.45
CA PHE A 102 -20.94 -5.25 -20.65
C PHE A 102 -20.06 -6.16 -21.53
N ALA A 103 -19.69 -7.35 -21.04
CA ALA A 103 -18.75 -8.27 -21.68
C ALA A 103 -17.39 -7.62 -22.00
N VAL A 104 -16.88 -6.81 -21.05
CA VAL A 104 -15.59 -6.10 -21.13
C VAL A 104 -14.74 -6.43 -19.91
N PRO A 105 -13.40 -6.36 -19.99
CA PRO A 105 -12.56 -6.67 -18.84
C PRO A 105 -12.70 -5.66 -17.70
N ALA A 106 -12.68 -6.16 -16.46
CA ALA A 106 -12.42 -5.38 -15.26
C ALA A 106 -10.92 -5.38 -14.95
N VAL A 107 -10.32 -4.20 -14.79
CA VAL A 107 -8.89 -4.05 -14.56
C VAL A 107 -8.64 -3.11 -13.39
N VAL A 108 -7.70 -3.46 -12.52
CA VAL A 108 -7.23 -2.60 -11.44
C VAL A 108 -6.12 -1.72 -11.99
N LEU A 109 -6.34 -0.41 -11.97
CA LEU A 109 -5.33 0.56 -12.39
C LEU A 109 -4.17 0.59 -11.40
N ALA A 110 -2.97 0.86 -11.93
CA ALA A 110 -1.71 0.89 -11.17
C ALA A 110 -1.39 -0.42 -10.43
N SER A 111 -1.85 -1.56 -10.97
CA SER A 111 -1.52 -2.89 -10.45
C SER A 111 -0.66 -3.71 -11.40
N GLU A 112 0.28 -4.46 -10.83
CA GLU A 112 1.07 -5.49 -11.49
C GLU A 112 0.63 -6.87 -10.97
N GLY A 113 0.64 -7.91 -11.79
CA GLY A 113 0.29 -9.25 -11.28
C GLY A 113 0.04 -10.27 -12.37
N ASP A 114 -0.36 -11.46 -11.94
CA ASP A 114 -0.95 -12.47 -12.80
C ASP A 114 -2.46 -12.56 -12.50
N GLY A 115 -3.27 -12.64 -13.55
CA GLY A 115 -4.72 -12.82 -13.43
C GLY A 115 -5.55 -11.78 -14.18
N LYS A 116 -6.88 -11.96 -14.13
CA LYS A 116 -7.84 -11.22 -14.97
C LYS A 116 -7.93 -9.73 -14.67
N TYR A 117 -7.49 -9.28 -13.50
CA TYR A 117 -7.62 -7.90 -13.05
C TYR A 117 -6.33 -7.09 -13.16
N ALA A 118 -5.18 -7.69 -13.45
CA ALA A 118 -3.91 -6.95 -13.48
C ALA A 118 -3.87 -5.99 -14.68
N ALA A 119 -3.56 -4.71 -14.45
CA ALA A 119 -3.31 -3.75 -15.54
C ALA A 119 -2.04 -4.10 -16.31
N GLU A 120 -0.98 -4.48 -15.60
CA GLU A 120 0.31 -4.84 -16.20
C GLU A 120 0.72 -6.25 -15.73
N PRO A 121 1.28 -7.07 -16.62
CA PRO A 121 1.88 -8.34 -16.22
C PRO A 121 3.10 -8.09 -15.33
N LEU A 122 3.41 -9.03 -14.44
CA LEU A 122 4.65 -8.95 -13.66
C LEU A 122 5.87 -9.00 -14.61
N ASP A 123 6.78 -8.03 -14.51
CA ASP A 123 8.02 -8.02 -15.30
C ASP A 123 9.01 -9.07 -14.77
N LEU A 124 8.77 -10.34 -15.13
CA LEU A 124 9.49 -11.51 -14.60
C LEU A 124 11.03 -11.38 -14.68
N PRO A 125 11.66 -10.93 -15.79
CA PRO A 125 13.12 -10.76 -15.83
C PRO A 125 13.65 -9.81 -14.76
N ASN A 126 13.02 -8.64 -14.60
CA ASN A 126 13.41 -7.66 -13.59
C ASN A 126 13.05 -8.15 -12.18
N VAL A 127 11.93 -8.85 -12.01
CA VAL A 127 11.54 -9.41 -10.72
C VAL A 127 12.49 -10.50 -10.28
N ILE A 128 12.90 -11.43 -11.16
CA ILE A 128 13.84 -12.52 -10.84
C ILE A 128 15.21 -11.96 -10.47
N GLN A 129 15.72 -10.98 -11.23
CA GLN A 129 16.97 -10.30 -10.87
C GLN A 129 16.86 -9.60 -9.51
N ASN A 130 15.76 -8.87 -9.26
CA ASN A 130 15.54 -8.19 -7.99
C ASN A 130 15.25 -9.17 -6.83
N ALA A 131 14.61 -10.31 -7.09
CA ALA A 131 14.29 -11.35 -6.10
C ALA A 131 15.54 -12.12 -5.70
N GLN A 132 16.46 -12.38 -6.63
CA GLN A 132 17.78 -12.91 -6.31
C GLN A 132 18.59 -11.96 -5.41
N VAL A 133 18.35 -10.65 -5.51
CA VAL A 133 18.94 -9.63 -4.64
C VAL A 133 18.14 -9.46 -3.33
N CYS A 134 16.85 -9.81 -3.34
CA CYS A 134 15.93 -9.68 -2.20
C CYS A 134 16.04 -10.91 -1.29
N SER A 135 16.95 -10.84 -0.32
CA SER A 135 17.17 -11.91 0.66
C SER A 135 16.17 -11.94 1.83
N THR A 136 15.24 -10.98 1.88
CA THR A 136 14.28 -10.77 2.97
C THR A 136 13.05 -11.66 2.86
N ILE A 137 12.55 -11.94 1.65
CA ILE A 137 11.44 -12.87 1.44
C ILE A 137 11.99 -14.28 1.27
N ARG A 138 11.50 -15.22 2.09
CA ARG A 138 11.88 -16.64 2.03
C ARG A 138 10.67 -17.50 1.81
N CYS A 139 10.89 -18.61 1.12
CA CYS A 139 9.88 -19.60 0.82
C CYS A 139 10.42 -20.98 1.18
N GLN A 140 9.67 -21.72 2.00
CA GLN A 140 10.00 -23.07 2.42
C GLN A 140 8.81 -24.00 2.15
N LYS A 141 9.08 -25.15 1.54
CA LYS A 141 8.09 -26.22 1.37
C LYS A 141 8.32 -27.29 2.43
N SER A 142 7.30 -27.58 3.24
CA SER A 142 7.29 -28.67 4.22
C SER A 142 6.10 -29.57 3.92
N GLY A 143 6.36 -30.72 3.27
CA GLY A 143 5.29 -31.60 2.80
C GLY A 143 4.38 -30.92 1.77
N GLN A 144 3.07 -30.85 2.04
CA GLN A 144 2.07 -30.17 1.20
C GLN A 144 1.86 -28.70 1.58
N GLN A 145 2.61 -28.18 2.56
CA GLN A 145 2.48 -26.82 3.03
C GLN A 145 3.64 -25.97 2.49
N TRP A 146 3.31 -24.81 1.95
CA TRP A 146 4.26 -23.76 1.62
C TRP A 146 4.21 -22.69 2.70
N HIS A 147 5.38 -22.26 3.16
CA HIS A 147 5.55 -21.18 4.12
C HIS A 147 6.36 -20.08 3.45
N ILE A 148 5.70 -18.97 3.16
CA ILE A 148 6.33 -17.74 2.66
C ILE A 148 6.42 -16.78 3.83
N TYR A 149 7.59 -16.22 4.08
CA TYR A 149 7.75 -15.26 5.18
C TYR A 149 8.73 -14.15 4.85
N SER A 150 8.47 -12.97 5.41
CA SER A 150 9.45 -11.88 5.46
C SER A 150 10.32 -12.04 6.71
N GLN A 151 11.63 -11.95 6.51
CA GLN A 151 12.60 -12.00 7.60
C GLN A 151 13.26 -10.64 7.78
N TRP A 152 13.26 -10.14 9.01
CA TRP A 152 13.98 -8.93 9.35
C TRP A 152 15.50 -9.12 9.21
N GLN A 153 16.17 -8.20 8.52
CA GLN A 153 17.63 -8.21 8.38
C GLN A 153 18.28 -6.96 8.98
N ALA A 154 19.52 -7.07 9.43
CA ALA A 154 20.28 -5.94 9.95
C ALA A 154 20.46 -4.80 8.92
N VAL A 155 20.48 -5.14 7.62
CA VAL A 155 20.50 -4.16 6.52
C VAL A 155 19.21 -3.32 6.50
N SER A 156 18.07 -3.94 6.78
CA SER A 156 16.77 -3.25 6.94
C SER A 156 16.79 -2.23 8.08
N THR A 157 17.45 -2.55 9.20
CA THR A 157 17.65 -1.60 10.31
C THR A 157 18.41 -0.35 9.85
N TRP A 158 19.44 -0.52 9.02
CA TRP A 158 20.23 0.61 8.51
C TRP A 158 19.44 1.44 7.50
N GLN A 159 18.66 0.80 6.63
CA GLN A 159 17.77 1.49 5.69
C GLN A 159 16.69 2.29 6.43
N LEU A 160 16.09 1.73 7.48
CA LEU A 160 15.13 2.42 8.33
C LEU A 160 15.77 3.62 9.03
N GLY A 161 16.97 3.45 9.59
CA GLY A 161 17.76 4.55 10.14
C GLY A 161 18.02 5.65 9.10
N GLY A 162 18.36 5.27 7.86
CA GLY A 162 18.54 6.18 6.73
C GLY A 162 17.26 6.92 6.32
N GLN A 163 16.10 6.26 6.31
CA GLN A 163 14.81 6.90 6.00
C GLN A 163 14.35 7.85 7.11
N ILE A 164 14.61 7.51 8.37
CA ILE A 164 14.33 8.41 9.49
C ILE A 164 15.27 9.60 9.45
N LEU A 165 16.55 9.37 9.16
CA LEU A 165 17.50 10.46 8.93
C LEU A 165 17.15 11.28 7.69
N SER A 166 16.54 10.74 6.63
CA SER A 166 16.12 11.58 5.49
C SER A 166 14.90 12.43 5.83
N ARG A 167 13.96 11.92 6.64
CA ARG A 167 12.74 12.63 7.05
C ARG A 167 12.96 13.64 8.18
N PHE A 168 13.81 13.31 9.14
CA PHE A 168 14.09 14.11 10.33
C PHE A 168 15.51 14.68 10.35
N GLY A 169 16.36 14.30 9.41
CA GLY A 169 17.76 14.70 9.40
C GLY A 169 17.97 16.16 9.16
N PHE A 170 17.04 16.90 8.55
CA PHE A 170 17.12 18.36 8.53
C PHE A 170 17.03 18.94 9.95
N LEU A 171 16.10 18.44 10.78
CA LEU A 171 15.96 18.85 12.18
C LEU A 171 17.16 18.42 13.01
N LEU A 172 17.59 17.16 12.88
CA LEU A 172 18.78 16.65 13.56
C LEU A 172 20.04 17.42 13.14
N PHE A 173 20.21 17.68 11.85
CA PHE A 173 21.30 18.48 11.28
C PHE A 173 21.25 19.92 11.78
N ALA A 174 20.07 20.56 11.79
CA ALA A 174 19.91 21.92 12.29
C ALA A 174 20.29 22.01 13.78
N VAL A 175 19.89 21.03 14.60
CA VAL A 175 20.28 20.95 16.01
C VAL A 175 21.80 20.78 16.15
N ILE A 176 22.42 19.87 15.39
CA ILE A 176 23.87 19.63 15.41
C ILE A 176 24.65 20.88 14.97
N VAL A 177 24.25 21.50 13.85
CA VAL A 177 24.91 22.68 13.29
C VAL A 177 24.73 23.90 14.19
N ALA A 178 23.53 24.14 14.73
CA ALA A 178 23.31 25.22 15.68
C ALA A 178 24.23 25.07 16.91
N ASN A 179 24.38 23.84 17.42
CA ASN A 179 25.25 23.59 18.55
C ASN A 179 26.74 23.78 18.19
N LEU A 180 27.16 23.33 17.00
CA LEU A 180 28.51 23.56 16.48
C LEU A 180 28.80 25.06 16.33
N MET A 181 27.84 25.85 15.84
CA MET A 181 27.98 27.31 15.70
C MET A 181 28.11 28.01 17.04
N ILE A 182 27.37 27.58 18.07
CA ILE A 182 27.49 28.11 19.44
C ILE A 182 28.90 27.85 19.99
N HIS A 183 29.41 26.62 19.85
CA HIS A 183 30.74 26.26 20.33
C HIS A 183 31.85 26.97 19.55
N PHE A 184 31.72 27.11 18.24
CA PHE A 184 32.67 27.84 17.42
C PHE A 184 32.68 29.34 17.76
N GLY A 185 31.51 29.93 18.04
CA GLY A 185 31.40 31.30 18.55
C GLY A 185 32.09 31.48 19.91
N GLY A 186 31.93 30.52 20.82
CA GLY A 186 32.63 30.51 22.12
C GLY A 186 34.15 30.39 21.97
N LEU A 187 34.63 29.55 21.06
CA LEU A 187 36.05 29.41 20.74
C LEU A 187 36.63 30.70 20.14
N LEU A 188 35.93 31.32 19.19
CA LEU A 188 36.34 32.61 18.61
C LEU A 188 36.39 33.72 19.66
N HIS A 189 35.40 33.76 20.57
CA HIS A 189 35.40 34.70 21.67
C HIS A 189 36.59 34.48 22.61
N PHE A 190 36.95 33.23 22.91
CA PHE A 190 38.15 32.91 23.68
C PHE A 190 39.42 33.40 22.98
N CYS A 191 39.63 33.02 21.72
CA CYS A 191 40.80 33.45 20.94
C CYS A 191 40.89 34.99 20.86
N GLY A 192 39.75 35.67 20.65
CA GLY A 192 39.68 37.13 20.67
C GLY A 192 40.04 37.72 22.03
N SER A 193 39.52 37.16 23.13
CA SER A 193 39.80 37.66 24.49
C SER A 193 41.28 37.54 24.86
N VAL A 194 41.94 36.45 24.44
CA VAL A 194 43.39 36.22 24.61
C VAL A 194 44.20 37.20 23.77
N TRP A 195 43.79 37.50 22.53
CA TRP A 195 44.50 38.42 21.63
C TRP A 195 44.33 39.90 22.02
N PHE A 196 43.16 40.27 22.55
CA PHE A 196 42.82 41.66 22.89
C PHE A 196 43.01 42.01 24.38
N ASN A 197 43.57 41.09 25.19
CA ASN A 197 43.91 41.27 26.60
C ASN A 197 42.74 41.85 27.45
N ARG A 198 41.51 41.42 27.14
CA ARG A 198 40.31 41.74 27.91
C ARG A 198 40.01 40.57 28.85
N PRO A 199 39.54 40.81 30.09
CA PRO A 199 39.16 39.73 30.98
C PRO A 199 38.08 38.89 30.29
N ALA A 200 38.39 37.61 30.07
CA ALA A 200 37.46 36.65 29.50
C ALA A 200 36.34 36.41 30.51
N ILE A 201 35.29 37.24 30.46
CA ILE A 201 34.05 36.96 31.19
C ILE A 201 33.39 35.79 30.44
N GLY A 202 33.45 34.60 31.03
CA GLY A 202 32.61 33.47 30.60
C GLY A 202 33.33 32.24 30.03
N LEU A 203 34.37 31.73 30.70
CA LEU A 203 34.87 30.36 30.47
C LEU A 203 34.81 29.52 31.75
N GLY A 204 33.72 29.66 32.49
CA GLY A 204 33.46 28.88 33.70
C GLY A 204 32.52 27.69 33.51
N GLU A 205 31.80 27.60 32.39
CA GLU A 205 30.87 26.49 32.16
C GLU A 205 31.47 25.51 31.15
N GLY A 206 32.35 24.64 31.66
CA GLY A 206 32.79 23.46 30.92
C GLY A 206 31.59 22.62 30.52
N LEU A 207 31.51 22.24 29.24
CA LEU A 207 30.65 21.18 28.71
C LEU A 207 29.23 21.12 29.31
N ASN A 208 28.61 22.25 29.63
CA ASN A 208 27.20 22.28 29.98
C ASN A 208 26.44 22.18 28.66
N LEU A 209 26.21 20.94 28.22
CA LEU A 209 25.12 20.59 27.31
C LEU A 209 23.81 20.98 28.01
N SER A 210 23.54 22.29 28.08
CA SER A 210 22.23 22.82 28.44
C SER A 210 21.32 22.59 27.22
N LEU A 211 21.08 21.31 26.94
CA LEU A 211 20.04 20.85 26.05
C LEU A 211 18.76 21.46 26.60
N ARG A 212 18.33 22.55 25.98
CA ARG A 212 17.07 23.21 26.29
C ARG A 212 16.00 22.13 26.28
N TRP A 213 15.11 22.14 27.27
CA TRP A 213 14.14 21.05 27.45
C TRP A 213 13.34 20.78 26.17
N GLN A 214 13.10 21.81 25.34
CA GLN A 214 12.45 21.68 24.03
C GLN A 214 13.21 20.73 23.10
N VAL A 215 14.55 20.80 23.07
CA VAL A 215 15.40 19.92 22.26
C VAL A 215 15.35 18.48 22.78
N ILE A 216 15.31 18.30 24.11
CA ILE A 216 15.16 16.97 24.72
C ILE A 216 13.80 16.38 24.36
N LEU A 217 12.73 17.17 24.41
CA LEU A 217 11.39 16.74 24.04
C LEU A 217 11.32 16.37 22.55
N GLU A 218 11.82 17.22 21.66
CA GLU A 218 11.86 16.94 20.22
C GLU A 218 12.66 15.67 19.92
N LEU A 219 13.82 15.49 20.56
CA LEU A 219 14.63 14.30 20.42
C LEU A 219 13.88 13.06 20.94
N ALA A 220 13.20 13.16 22.09
CA ALA A 220 12.42 12.09 22.67
C ALA A 220 11.23 11.70 21.78
N VAL A 221 10.55 12.67 21.17
CA VAL A 221 9.46 12.43 20.21
C VAL A 221 10.00 11.74 18.96
N ALA A 222 11.12 12.21 18.41
CA ALA A 222 11.75 11.58 17.25
C ALA A 222 12.20 10.14 17.55
N LEU A 223 12.81 9.89 18.71
CA LEU A 223 13.18 8.57 19.18
C LEU A 223 11.95 7.67 19.38
N SER A 224 10.88 8.19 19.96
CA SER A 224 9.64 7.44 20.17
C SER A 224 8.99 7.03 18.84
N ILE A 225 8.95 7.95 17.87
CA ILE A 225 8.47 7.64 16.50
C ILE A 225 9.40 6.62 15.84
N MET A 226 10.71 6.72 16.03
CA MET A 226 11.69 5.77 15.49
C MET A 226 11.52 4.38 16.08
N VAL A 227 11.38 4.25 17.39
CA VAL A 227 11.13 2.96 18.05
C VAL A 227 9.77 2.40 17.61
N TYR A 228 8.73 3.23 17.55
CA TYR A 228 7.40 2.79 17.11
C TYR A 228 7.40 2.31 15.66
N LYS A 229 8.00 3.09 14.74
CA LYS A 229 8.12 2.69 13.33
C LYS A 229 9.06 1.52 13.15
N GLY A 230 10.14 1.45 13.93
CA GLY A 230 11.03 0.29 14.00
C GLY A 230 10.26 -0.97 14.37
N ALA A 231 9.46 -0.93 15.43
CA ALA A 231 8.65 -2.04 15.89
C ALA A 231 7.53 -2.42 14.90
N GLN A 232 6.96 -1.45 14.18
CA GLN A 232 5.96 -1.73 13.14
C GLN A 232 6.59 -2.44 11.93
N ILE A 233 7.76 -1.99 11.49
CA ILE A 233 8.43 -2.53 10.29
C ILE A 233 9.18 -3.84 10.62
N SER A 234 9.54 -4.09 11.89
CA SER A 234 10.16 -5.34 12.32
C SER A 234 9.21 -6.52 12.42
N ARG A 235 7.92 -6.33 12.10
CA ARG A 235 6.95 -7.40 12.15
C ARG A 235 7.21 -8.40 11.05
N GLU A 236 7.20 -9.67 11.41
CA GLU A 236 7.37 -10.75 10.45
C GLU A 236 6.01 -11.09 9.85
N GLU A 237 5.93 -11.08 8.53
CA GLU A 237 4.74 -11.47 7.79
C GLU A 237 4.90 -12.95 7.43
N HIS A 238 3.93 -13.79 7.79
CA HIS A 238 3.94 -15.20 7.45
C HIS A 238 2.67 -15.57 6.68
N LEU A 239 2.87 -16.25 5.56
CA LEU A 239 1.82 -16.82 4.73
C LEU A 239 2.02 -18.33 4.69
N TYR A 240 1.00 -19.06 5.13
CA TYR A 240 0.97 -20.51 5.02
C TYR A 240 -0.05 -20.90 3.98
N ILE A 241 0.39 -21.64 2.96
CA ILE A 241 -0.44 -22.09 1.86
C ILE A 241 -0.51 -23.60 1.91
N THR A 242 -1.74 -24.10 1.96
CA THR A 242 -2.10 -25.51 1.97
C THR A 242 -3.13 -25.77 0.87
N PRO A 243 -3.39 -27.03 0.47
CA PRO A 243 -4.38 -27.34 -0.55
C PRO A 243 -5.79 -26.79 -0.27
N ASP A 244 -6.16 -26.70 1.00
CA ASP A 244 -7.45 -26.21 1.47
C ASP A 244 -7.47 -24.69 1.71
N ARG A 245 -6.40 -24.12 2.26
CA ARG A 245 -6.38 -22.73 2.72
C ARG A 245 -5.05 -22.00 2.60
N LEU A 246 -5.13 -20.69 2.45
CA LEU A 246 -4.06 -19.73 2.66
C LEU A 246 -4.36 -18.95 3.94
N THR A 247 -3.42 -18.94 4.88
CA THR A 247 -3.56 -18.23 6.16
C THR A 247 -2.48 -17.16 6.27
N PHE A 248 -2.88 -15.95 6.61
CA PHE A 248 -1.99 -14.81 6.82
C PHE A 248 -1.82 -14.50 8.30
N PHE A 249 -0.58 -14.49 8.75
CA PHE A 249 -0.18 -14.11 10.09
C PHE A 249 0.71 -12.88 10.06
N LEU A 250 0.47 -11.99 11.01
CA LEU A 250 1.37 -10.90 11.35
C LEU A 250 1.97 -11.23 12.73
N ASP A 251 3.27 -11.41 12.78
CA ASP A 251 4.00 -11.99 13.91
C ASP A 251 3.43 -13.37 14.31
N THR A 252 2.60 -13.41 15.33
CA THR A 252 1.96 -14.63 15.86
C THR A 252 0.44 -14.61 15.78
N GLN A 253 -0.13 -13.48 15.33
CA GLN A 253 -1.57 -13.30 15.26
C GLN A 253 -2.06 -13.63 13.85
N GLN A 254 -3.00 -14.57 13.77
CA GLN A 254 -3.74 -14.81 12.53
C GLN A 254 -4.59 -13.57 12.24
N ILE A 255 -4.32 -12.92 11.11
CA ILE A 255 -5.07 -11.75 10.66
C ILE A 255 -6.25 -12.19 9.80
N ASP A 256 -5.98 -13.09 8.84
CA ASP A 256 -6.98 -13.48 7.86
C ASP A 256 -6.73 -14.89 7.30
N GLN A 257 -7.75 -15.49 6.70
CA GLN A 257 -7.69 -16.82 6.10
C GLN A 257 -8.65 -16.95 4.93
N VAL A 258 -8.16 -17.54 3.85
CA VAL A 258 -8.91 -17.77 2.61
C VAL A 258 -8.76 -19.18 2.09
N GLU A 259 -9.82 -19.71 1.49
CA GLU A 259 -9.75 -21.01 0.81
C GLU A 259 -8.87 -20.89 -0.43
N THR A 260 -7.89 -21.79 -0.56
CA THR A 260 -6.92 -21.73 -1.67
C THR A 260 -7.60 -21.84 -3.03
N ALA A 261 -8.66 -22.65 -3.12
CA ALA A 261 -9.45 -22.84 -4.34
C ALA A 261 -10.31 -21.62 -4.71
N ALA A 262 -10.58 -20.71 -3.76
CA ALA A 262 -11.38 -19.51 -3.98
C ALA A 262 -10.53 -18.30 -4.40
N ILE A 263 -9.19 -18.42 -4.41
CA ILE A 263 -8.28 -17.35 -4.81
C ILE A 263 -8.37 -17.16 -6.33
N ASP A 264 -8.82 -15.98 -6.72
CA ASP A 264 -8.99 -15.58 -8.12
C ASP A 264 -7.70 -14.97 -8.69
N SER A 265 -6.98 -14.18 -7.89
CA SER A 265 -5.80 -13.43 -8.35
C SER A 265 -4.96 -12.88 -7.21
N VAL A 266 -3.67 -12.64 -7.51
CA VAL A 266 -2.73 -11.96 -6.61
C VAL A 266 -2.18 -10.74 -7.35
N LEU A 267 -2.41 -9.56 -6.78
CA LEU A 267 -2.07 -8.28 -7.40
C LEU A 267 -1.13 -7.49 -6.50
N PHE A 268 -0.14 -6.85 -7.09
CA PHE A 268 0.67 -5.81 -6.46
C PHE A 268 0.15 -4.43 -6.88
N LEU A 269 -0.39 -3.67 -5.93
CA LEU A 269 -0.82 -2.29 -6.14
C LEU A 269 0.34 -1.34 -5.86
N THR A 270 0.69 -0.51 -6.83
CA THR A 270 1.76 0.50 -6.67
C THR A 270 1.26 1.80 -6.03
N GLN A 271 -0.04 2.06 -6.11
CA GLN A 271 -0.69 3.30 -5.65
C GLN A 271 -1.97 3.00 -4.85
N PRO A 272 -2.39 3.89 -3.94
CA PRO A 272 -1.72 5.13 -3.53
C PRO A 272 -0.50 4.89 -2.63
N TRP A 273 -0.39 3.69 -2.08
CA TRP A 273 0.80 3.15 -1.45
C TRP A 273 1.00 1.70 -1.91
N PRO A 274 2.25 1.21 -1.93
CA PRO A 274 2.55 -0.18 -2.23
C PRO A 274 1.76 -1.14 -1.34
N SER A 275 1.04 -2.08 -1.93
CA SER A 275 0.33 -3.15 -1.20
C SER A 275 0.17 -4.39 -2.06
N LEU A 276 0.16 -5.57 -1.45
CA LEU A 276 -0.18 -6.83 -2.11
C LEU A 276 -1.62 -7.20 -1.74
N LEU A 277 -2.41 -7.53 -2.75
CA LEU A 277 -3.81 -7.90 -2.63
C LEU A 277 -4.00 -9.34 -3.11
N ILE A 278 -4.44 -10.22 -2.22
CA ILE A 278 -4.87 -11.59 -2.55
C ILE A 278 -6.40 -11.56 -2.63
N LEU A 279 -6.93 -11.69 -3.83
CA LEU A 279 -8.36 -11.64 -4.09
C LEU A 279 -8.94 -13.05 -4.13
N ALA A 280 -10.00 -13.26 -3.35
CA ALA A 280 -10.88 -14.41 -3.47
C ALA A 280 -12.32 -13.97 -3.72
N GLN A 281 -13.20 -14.94 -4.00
CA GLN A 281 -14.59 -14.68 -4.39
C GLN A 281 -15.33 -13.70 -3.46
N ASP A 282 -15.23 -13.90 -2.15
CA ASP A 282 -16.00 -13.14 -1.14
C ASP A 282 -15.14 -12.31 -0.19
N GLN A 283 -13.81 -12.37 -0.31
CA GLN A 283 -12.89 -11.69 0.60
C GLN A 283 -11.56 -11.33 -0.07
N ALA A 284 -10.83 -10.41 0.55
CA ALA A 284 -9.55 -9.96 0.06
C ALA A 284 -8.57 -9.77 1.22
N ILE A 285 -7.40 -10.41 1.13
CA ILE A 285 -6.32 -10.22 2.09
C ILE A 285 -5.40 -9.14 1.54
N GLU A 286 -5.12 -8.13 2.35
CA GLU A 286 -4.24 -7.04 1.98
C GLU A 286 -3.00 -6.99 2.87
N ILE A 287 -1.83 -7.01 2.24
CA ILE A 287 -0.53 -6.92 2.89
C ILE A 287 0.09 -5.55 2.54
N ARG A 288 0.42 -4.76 3.56
CA ARG A 288 0.88 -3.37 3.41
C ARG A 288 2.27 -3.10 3.98
N GLU A 289 2.79 -3.98 4.84
CA GLU A 289 3.91 -3.64 5.73
C GLU A 289 5.28 -4.17 5.24
N LEU A 290 5.43 -4.39 3.93
CA LEU A 290 6.73 -4.66 3.31
C LEU A 290 7.55 -3.38 3.10
N GLN A 291 8.87 -3.52 3.14
CA GLN A 291 9.80 -2.38 3.23
C GLN A 291 10.06 -1.72 1.89
N ASN A 292 10.13 -2.53 0.83
CA ASN A 292 10.57 -2.11 -0.50
C ASN A 292 9.68 -2.70 -1.59
N LEU A 293 9.56 -2.01 -2.73
CA LEU A 293 8.78 -2.47 -3.88
C LEU A 293 9.24 -3.84 -4.40
N SER A 294 10.53 -4.13 -4.30
CA SER A 294 11.11 -5.43 -4.67
C SER A 294 10.59 -6.58 -3.80
N GLU A 295 10.30 -6.33 -2.52
CA GLU A 295 9.75 -7.34 -1.60
C GLU A 295 8.31 -7.70 -1.98
N PHE A 296 7.49 -6.70 -2.31
CA PHE A 296 6.13 -6.92 -2.80
C PHE A 296 6.14 -7.79 -4.07
N ARG A 297 6.96 -7.44 -5.06
CA ARG A 297 7.09 -8.20 -6.31
C ARG A 297 7.62 -9.63 -6.07
N ALA A 298 8.62 -9.79 -5.20
CA ALA A 298 9.15 -11.10 -4.83
C ALA A 298 8.08 -11.97 -4.12
N MET A 299 7.28 -11.37 -3.23
CA MET A 299 6.21 -12.06 -2.54
C MET A 299 5.09 -12.49 -3.52
N VAL A 300 4.70 -11.64 -4.47
CA VAL A 300 3.74 -12.02 -5.54
C VAL A 300 4.25 -13.21 -6.35
N LEU A 301 5.52 -13.18 -6.76
CA LEU A 301 6.13 -14.27 -7.51
C LEU A 301 6.08 -15.60 -6.74
N GLN A 302 6.53 -15.60 -5.48
CA GLN A 302 6.53 -16.79 -4.63
C GLN A 302 5.11 -17.30 -4.33
N LEU A 303 4.14 -16.40 -4.17
CA LEU A 303 2.73 -16.75 -3.99
C LEU A 303 2.17 -17.43 -5.24
N ASN A 304 2.39 -16.87 -6.43
CA ASN A 304 1.90 -17.45 -7.68
C ASN A 304 2.53 -18.82 -7.96
N GLU A 305 3.82 -18.98 -7.69
CA GLU A 305 4.52 -20.28 -7.79
C GLU A 305 3.91 -21.31 -6.83
N ALA A 306 3.70 -20.95 -5.57
CA ALA A 306 3.15 -21.84 -4.55
C ALA A 306 1.68 -22.23 -4.85
N LEU A 307 0.85 -21.27 -5.27
CA LEU A 307 -0.56 -21.50 -5.65
C LEU A 307 -0.66 -22.41 -6.87
N THR A 308 0.19 -22.21 -7.87
CA THR A 308 0.23 -23.08 -9.06
C THR A 308 0.64 -24.49 -8.68
N ALA A 309 1.70 -24.66 -7.88
CA ALA A 309 2.15 -25.97 -7.42
C ALA A 309 1.06 -26.73 -6.65
N VAL A 310 0.36 -26.05 -5.73
CA VAL A 310 -0.72 -26.63 -4.94
C VAL A 310 -1.94 -26.97 -5.80
N GLY A 311 -2.32 -26.12 -6.75
CA GLY A 311 -3.41 -26.40 -7.70
C GLY A 311 -3.14 -27.60 -8.61
N THR A 312 -1.86 -27.82 -8.96
CA THR A 312 -1.44 -28.94 -9.80
C THR A 312 -1.47 -30.26 -9.01
N ASP A 313 -1.03 -30.23 -7.74
CA ASP A 313 -1.07 -31.39 -6.83
C ASP A 313 -2.51 -31.79 -6.45
N ALA A 314 -3.42 -30.84 -6.24
CA ALA A 314 -4.83 -31.13 -5.96
C ALA A 314 -5.58 -31.79 -7.14
N SER A 315 -5.18 -31.44 -8.38
CA SER A 315 -5.75 -32.01 -9.60
C SER A 315 -5.32 -33.47 -9.82
N LEU A 316 -4.06 -33.79 -9.48
CA LEU A 316 -3.54 -35.16 -9.53
C LEU A 316 -4.13 -36.05 -8.44
N THR A 317 -4.38 -35.50 -7.25
CA THR A 317 -4.96 -36.26 -6.13
C THR A 317 -6.41 -36.66 -6.40
N LYS A 318 -7.21 -35.82 -7.08
CA LYS A 318 -8.60 -36.16 -7.48
C LYS A 318 -8.67 -37.25 -8.56
N LEU A 319 -7.65 -37.39 -9.39
CA LEU A 319 -7.57 -38.45 -10.40
C LEU A 319 -7.16 -39.81 -9.80
N GLY A 320 -6.41 -39.82 -8.70
CA GLY A 320 -5.98 -41.05 -8.02
C GLY A 320 -7.02 -41.69 -7.08
N THR A 321 -8.12 -40.99 -6.76
CA THR A 321 -9.22 -41.51 -5.93
C THR A 321 -10.43 -42.02 -6.74
N MET A 322 -10.28 -42.15 -8.05
CA MET A 322 -11.28 -42.76 -8.95
C MET A 322 -10.93 -44.21 -9.37
N GLU A 323 -10.02 -44.87 -8.65
CA GLU A 323 -9.77 -46.32 -8.76
C GLU A 323 -10.29 -47.09 -7.54
#